data_AF-A0AAV6LZJ9-F1
#
_entry.id   AF-A0AAV6LZJ9-F1
#
_cell.length_a   1.000
_cell.length_b   1.000
_cell.length_c   1.000
_cell.angle_alpha   90.00
_cell.angle_beta   90.00
_cell.angle_gamma   90.00
#
_symmetry.space_group_name_H-M   'P 1'
#
loop_
_entity.id
_entity.type
_entity.pdbx_description
1 polymer ?
#
loop_
_entity_poly.entity_id
_entity_poly.type
_entity_poly.pdbx_seq_one_letter_code
_entity_poly.pdbx_strand_id
1 'polypeptide(L)'
;MKTVEESLRYGRWEVEDNLEEENPQRESMAAVYVVNLVHPHLILHLKAIANLVFTSNCIQEFCQASVNMRKDALDEYLFNLEMEKYSIDDLVSMEWNVLNVKIKKWLNSCF
;
A
#
# COMPACT_ATOMS: atom_id res chain seq x y z
N MET A 1 11.07 24.40 -10.29
CA MET A 1 11.45 24.02 -8.91
C MET A 1 10.28 24.02 -7.91
N LYS A 2 9.01 24.11 -8.34
CA LYS A 2 7.83 24.01 -7.44
C LYS A 2 7.12 22.64 -7.50
N THR A 3 7.31 21.89 -8.57
CA THR A 3 6.59 20.62 -8.83
C THR A 3 7.18 19.42 -8.08
N VAL A 4 8.47 19.46 -7.73
CA VAL A 4 9.14 18.36 -7.00
C VAL A 4 8.74 18.33 -5.51
N GLU A 5 8.50 19.50 -4.93
CA GLU A 5 8.00 19.63 -3.54
C GLU A 5 6.56 19.12 -3.38
N GLU A 6 5.72 19.26 -4.41
CA GLU A 6 4.34 18.74 -4.40
C GLU A 6 4.29 17.21 -4.50
N SER A 7 5.17 16.58 -5.29
CA SER A 7 5.31 15.12 -5.27
C SER A 7 5.93 14.58 -3.98
N LEU A 8 6.78 15.37 -3.30
CA LEU A 8 7.31 15.03 -1.97
C LEU A 8 6.27 15.22 -0.86
N ARG A 9 5.24 16.05 -1.04
CA ARG A 9 4.13 16.17 -0.08
C ARG A 9 3.30 14.90 0.04
N TYR A 10 3.08 14.19 -1.06
CA TYR A 10 2.27 12.94 -1.04
C TYR A 10 3.04 11.72 -0.53
N GLY A 11 4.38 11.79 -0.46
CA GLY A 11 5.25 10.72 0.00
C GLY A 11 5.85 10.95 1.40
N ARG A 12 5.47 12.03 2.07
CA ARG A 12 5.90 12.31 3.43
C ARG A 12 5.10 11.44 4.39
N TRP A 13 5.64 10.26 4.69
CA TRP A 13 5.36 9.62 5.97
C TRP A 13 5.95 10.55 7.04
N GLU A 14 5.14 11.52 7.48
CA GLU A 14 5.39 12.23 8.74
C GLU A 14 5.24 11.19 9.85
N VAL A 15 6.31 10.43 10.07
CA VAL A 15 6.53 9.86 11.39
C VAL A 15 6.95 11.07 12.22
N GLU A 16 5.96 11.73 12.82
CA GLU A 16 6.20 12.51 14.03
C GLU A 16 6.83 11.53 15.03
N ASP A 17 8.14 11.65 15.20
CA ASP A 17 8.85 11.04 16.31
C ASP A 17 8.48 11.85 17.55
N ASN A 18 7.31 11.55 18.12
CA ASN A 18 6.88 12.12 19.39
C ASN A 18 6.46 10.97 20.31
N LEU A 19 7.42 10.53 21.12
CA LEU A 19 7.17 9.77 22.34
C LEU A 19 6.68 10.77 23.39
N GLU A 20 5.65 10.37 24.16
CA GLU A 20 4.93 11.10 25.24
C GLU A 20 3.68 11.85 24.74
N GLU A 21 2.46 11.72 25.29
CA GLU A 21 1.99 11.42 26.66
C GLU A 21 0.52 10.92 26.60
N GLU A 22 0.09 10.10 27.57
CA GLU A 22 -1.28 9.56 27.68
C GLU A 22 -2.40 10.62 27.66
N ASN A 23 -3.45 10.42 26.86
CA ASN A 23 -4.75 11.06 27.08
C ASN A 23 -5.92 10.09 26.80
N PRO A 24 -6.68 9.62 27.81
CA PRO A 24 -7.67 8.58 27.63
C PRO A 24 -9.08 9.14 27.48
N GLN A 25 -9.39 9.96 26.46
CA GLN A 25 -10.78 10.33 26.17
C GLN A 25 -11.11 10.45 24.67
N ARG A 26 -11.70 9.36 24.16
CA ARG A 26 -12.82 9.29 23.20
C ARG A 26 -12.64 9.97 21.83
N GLU A 27 -12.42 9.13 20.82
CA GLU A 27 -13.33 9.02 19.67
C GLU A 27 -13.02 7.72 18.91
N SER A 28 -14.06 6.90 18.72
CA SER A 28 -13.98 5.65 17.96
C SER A 28 -13.86 5.99 16.47
N MET A 29 -12.66 6.31 16.02
CA MET A 29 -12.28 6.10 14.63
C MET A 29 -11.75 4.69 14.54
N ALA A 30 -12.34 3.88 13.66
CA ALA A 30 -11.81 2.56 13.31
C ALA A 30 -10.32 2.73 13.03
N ALA A 31 -9.48 2.23 13.93
CA ALA A 31 -8.04 2.29 13.76
C ALA A 31 -7.75 1.55 12.47
N VAL A 32 -7.36 2.29 11.42
CA VAL A 32 -6.87 1.70 10.17
C VAL A 32 -5.61 0.94 10.57
N TYR A 33 -5.76 -0.37 10.75
CA TYR A 33 -4.65 -1.23 11.10
C TYR A 33 -3.75 -1.32 9.87
N VAL A 34 -2.73 -0.49 9.81
CA VAL A 34 -1.71 -0.56 8.77
C VAL A 34 -0.89 -1.81 9.05
N VAL A 35 -1.22 -2.90 8.37
CA VAL A 35 -0.40 -4.12 8.39
C VAL A 35 0.94 -3.79 7.75
N ASN A 36 1.98 -3.67 8.57
CA ASN A 36 3.33 -3.49 8.04
C ASN A 36 3.86 -4.83 7.53
N LEU A 37 3.76 -5.04 6.21
CA LEU A 37 4.24 -6.25 5.54
C LEU A 37 5.78 -6.31 5.43
N VAL A 38 6.49 -5.25 5.82
CA VAL A 38 7.95 -5.17 5.78
C VAL A 38 8.50 -5.13 7.19
N HIS A 39 9.41 -6.05 7.51
CA HIS A 39 10.07 -6.05 8.82
C HIS A 39 10.73 -4.68 9.09
N PRO A 40 10.51 -4.05 10.27
CA PRO A 40 10.98 -2.67 10.54
C PRO A 40 12.47 -2.44 10.26
N HIS A 41 13.33 -3.40 10.60
CA HIS A 41 14.77 -3.32 10.31
C HIS A 41 15.10 -3.25 8.82
N LEU A 42 14.27 -3.86 7.95
CA LEU A 42 14.48 -3.82 6.49
C LEU A 42 14.13 -2.45 5.90
N ILE A 43 13.28 -1.66 6.56
CA ILE A 43 12.90 -0.31 6.09
C ILE A 43 14.13 0.60 6.03
N LEU A 44 15.01 0.51 7.03
CA LEU A 44 16.27 1.28 7.07
C LEU A 44 17.18 0.91 5.89
N HIS A 45 17.29 -0.38 5.56
CA HIS A 45 18.08 -0.84 4.41
C HIS A 45 17.47 -0.41 3.08
N LEU A 46 16.15 -0.51 2.91
CA LEU A 46 15.46 -0.06 1.70
C LEU A 46 15.65 1.45 1.49
N LYS A 47 15.63 2.25 2.56
CA LYS A 47 15.90 3.69 2.52
C LYS A 47 17.33 3.99 2.08
N ALA A 48 18.31 3.25 2.60
CA ALA A 48 19.71 3.39 2.19
C ALA A 48 19.91 3.07 0.69
N ILE A 49 19.28 2.00 0.21
CA ILE A 49 19.32 1.62 -1.22
C ILE A 49 18.67 2.70 -2.08
N ALA A 50 17.48 3.20 -1.69
CA ALA A 50 16.78 4.25 -2.43
C ALA A 50 17.63 5.53 -2.55
N ASN A 51 18.30 5.93 -1.45
CA ASN A 51 19.20 7.09 -1.46
C ASN A 51 20.40 6.87 -2.39
N LEU A 52 21.02 5.68 -2.38
CA LEU A 52 22.13 5.36 -3.28
C LEU A 52 21.69 5.43 -4.75
N VAL A 53 20.52 4.88 -5.06
CA VAL A 53 20.01 4.88 -6.44
C VAL A 53 19.61 6.28 -6.90
N PHE A 54 19.12 7.13 -5.99
CA PHE A 54 18.85 8.52 -6.31
C PHE A 54 20.11 9.27 -6.75
N THR A 55 21.26 8.93 -6.17
CA THR A 55 22.55 9.52 -6.55
C THR A 55 23.16 8.94 -7.83
N SER A 56 22.73 7.75 -8.29
CA SER A 56 23.33 7.06 -9.43
C SER A 56 22.66 7.32 -10.78
N ASN A 57 21.66 8.21 -10.85
CA ASN A 57 20.87 8.53 -12.04
C ASN A 57 20.06 7.36 -12.65
N CYS A 58 19.92 6.23 -11.92
CA CYS A 58 19.13 5.06 -12.33
C CYS A 58 17.75 4.99 -11.62
N ILE A 59 17.18 6.15 -11.29
CA ILE A 59 15.95 6.26 -10.50
C ILE A 59 14.78 5.59 -11.23
N GLN A 60 14.70 5.74 -12.55
CA GLN A 60 13.57 5.23 -13.33
C GLN A 60 13.53 3.70 -13.29
N GLU A 61 14.65 3.03 -13.53
CA GLU A 61 14.78 1.57 -13.51
C GLU A 61 14.46 1.02 -12.11
N PHE A 62 14.90 1.71 -11.07
CA PHE A 62 14.60 1.33 -9.70
C PHE A 62 13.14 1.52 -9.31
N CYS A 63 12.53 2.64 -9.70
CA CYS A 63 11.10 2.85 -9.51
C CYS A 63 10.30 1.74 -10.20
N GLN A 64 10.65 1.41 -11.45
CA GLN A 64 10.00 0.35 -12.19
C GLN A 64 10.18 -1.02 -11.51
N ALA A 65 11.40 -1.37 -11.11
CA ALA A 65 11.69 -2.63 -10.41
C ALA A 65 10.94 -2.72 -9.06
N SER A 66 10.90 -1.61 -8.30
CA SER A 66 10.22 -1.54 -7.01
C SER A 66 8.70 -1.66 -7.14
N VAL A 67 8.12 -1.06 -8.18
CA VAL A 67 6.68 -1.18 -8.49
C VAL A 67 6.36 -2.61 -8.91
N ASN A 68 7.16 -3.19 -9.81
CA ASN A 68 6.96 -4.57 -10.28
C ASN A 68 7.07 -5.56 -9.13
N MET A 69 8.11 -5.48 -8.30
CA MET A 69 8.27 -6.36 -7.14
C MET A 69 7.07 -6.29 -6.18
N ARG A 70 6.56 -5.08 -5.89
CA ARG A 70 5.39 -4.92 -5.03
C ARG A 70 4.11 -5.43 -5.69
N LYS A 71 3.97 -5.24 -7.00
CA LYS A 71 2.87 -5.78 -7.79
C LYS A 71 2.88 -7.30 -7.78
N ASP A 72 4.04 -7.92 -8.01
CA ASP A 72 4.20 -9.38 -8.02
C ASP A 72 3.84 -9.97 -6.66
N ALA A 73 4.34 -9.37 -5.57
CA ALA A 73 4.00 -9.79 -4.20
C ALA A 73 2.49 -9.63 -3.89
N LEU A 74 1.88 -8.53 -4.35
CA LEU A 74 0.43 -8.32 -4.19
C LEU A 74 -0.38 -9.33 -5.02
N ASP A 75 0.06 -9.63 -6.24
CA ASP A 75 -0.59 -10.59 -7.12
C ASP A 75 -0.52 -12.01 -6.53
N GLU A 76 0.61 -12.40 -5.95
CA GLU A 76 0.75 -13.66 -5.20
C GLU A 76 -0.18 -13.70 -3.97
N TYR A 77 -0.24 -12.61 -3.20
CA TYR A 77 -1.12 -12.52 -2.05
C TYR A 77 -2.60 -12.66 -2.42
N LEU A 78 -3.04 -11.95 -3.46
CA LEU A 78 -4.41 -12.05 -3.98
C LEU A 78 -4.71 -13.45 -4.53
N PHE A 79 -3.73 -14.09 -5.19
CA PHE A 79 -3.87 -15.47 -5.65
C PHE A 79 -4.09 -16.44 -4.49
N ASN A 80 -3.30 -16.32 -3.41
CA ASN A 80 -3.46 -17.16 -2.21
C ASN A 80 -4.80 -16.96 -1.50
N LEU A 81 -5.40 -15.77 -1.62
CA LEU A 81 -6.75 -15.48 -1.14
C LEU A 81 -7.87 -15.90 -2.11
N GLU A 82 -7.50 -16.51 -3.24
CA GLU A 82 -8.41 -16.90 -4.33
C GLU A 82 -9.27 -15.70 -4.81
N MET A 83 -8.64 -14.52 -4.88
CA MET A 83 -9.30 -13.29 -5.28
C MET A 83 -9.25 -13.14 -6.80
N GLU A 84 -10.41 -13.27 -7.43
CA GLU A 84 -10.54 -13.14 -8.87
C GLU A 84 -10.47 -11.67 -9.30
N LYS A 85 -9.70 -11.41 -10.36
CA LYS A 85 -9.65 -10.10 -11.03
C LYS A 85 -10.77 -10.05 -12.07
N TYR A 86 -11.57 -8.99 -12.01
CA TYR A 86 -12.61 -8.70 -12.99
C TYR A 86 -12.28 -7.43 -13.75
N SER A 87 -12.55 -7.42 -15.06
CA SER A 87 -12.62 -6.15 -15.77
C SER A 87 -13.86 -5.38 -15.33
N ILE A 88 -13.89 -4.07 -15.62
CA ILE A 88 -15.05 -3.24 -15.33
C ILE A 88 -16.28 -3.80 -16.06
N ASP A 89 -16.10 -4.24 -17.31
CA ASP A 89 -17.18 -4.79 -18.13
C ASP A 89 -17.73 -6.11 -17.56
N ASP A 90 -16.87 -6.97 -17.00
CA ASP A 90 -17.30 -8.21 -16.33
C ASP A 90 -18.15 -7.90 -15.09
N LEU A 91 -17.77 -6.89 -14.31
CA LEU A 91 -18.52 -6.49 -13.11
C LEU A 91 -19.89 -5.92 -13.45
N VAL A 92 -19.97 -5.09 -14.50
CA VAL A 92 -21.22 -4.45 -14.94
C VAL A 92 -22.19 -5.46 -15.55
N SER A 93 -21.67 -6.49 -16.23
CA SER A 93 -22.47 -7.55 -16.83
C SER A 93 -22.87 -8.67 -15.85
N MET A 94 -22.30 -8.70 -14.66
CA MET A 94 -22.54 -9.74 -13.66
C MET A 94 -23.91 -9.60 -12.99
N GLU A 95 -24.61 -10.73 -12.78
CA GLU A 95 -25.84 -10.73 -12.01
C GLU A 95 -25.58 -10.27 -10.57
N TRP A 96 -26.47 -9.42 -10.04
CA TRP A 96 -26.36 -8.85 -8.69
C TRP A 96 -26.12 -9.91 -7.59
N ASN A 97 -26.78 -11.07 -7.69
CA ASN A 97 -26.61 -12.15 -6.71
C ASN A 97 -25.16 -12.66 -6.65
N VAL A 98 -24.52 -12.84 -7.81
CA VAL A 98 -23.12 -13.29 -7.91
C VAL A 98 -22.19 -12.16 -7.47
N LEU A 99 -22.43 -10.93 -7.92
CA LEU A 99 -21.64 -9.76 -7.56
C LEU A 99 -21.64 -9.53 -6.04
N ASN A 100 -22.79 -9.65 -5.39
CA ASN A 100 -22.93 -9.46 -3.94
C ASN A 100 -22.13 -10.50 -3.13
N VAL A 101 -22.09 -11.76 -3.57
CA VAL A 101 -21.24 -12.79 -2.93
C VAL A 101 -19.77 -12.42 -3.05
N LYS A 102 -19.34 -11.95 -4.23
CA LYS A 102 -17.95 -11.52 -4.46
C LYS A 102 -17.58 -10.30 -3.63
N ILE A 103 -18.44 -9.28 -3.56
CA ILE A 103 -18.23 -8.10 -2.70
C ILE A 103 -18.03 -8.52 -1.24
N LYS A 104 -18.85 -9.44 -0.73
CA LYS A 104 -18.70 -9.95 0.65
C LYS A 104 -17.38 -10.70 0.84
N LYS A 105 -16.95 -11.51 -0.13
CA LYS A 105 -15.63 -12.15 -0.10
C LYS A 105 -14.51 -11.11 -0.02
N TRP A 106 -14.57 -10.08 -0.87
CA TRP A 106 -13.61 -8.96 -0.87
C TRP A 106 -13.52 -8.24 0.48
N LEU A 107 -14.66 -7.92 1.09
CA LEU A 107 -14.68 -7.25 2.39
C LEU A 107 -14.05 -8.11 3.49
N ASN A 108 -14.36 -9.41 3.52
CA ASN A 108 -13.83 -10.32 4.54
C ASN A 108 -12.34 -10.65 4.37
N SER A 109 -11.76 -10.40 3.19
CA SER A 109 -10.34 -10.65 2.91
C SER A 109 -9.44 -9.42 3.13
N CYS A 110 -10.01 -8.21 3.06
CA CYS A 110 -9.26 -6.96 3.25
C CYS A 110 -9.39 -6.37 4.66
N PHE A 111 -10.36 -6.82 5.46
CA PHE A 111 -10.64 -6.38 6.83
C PHE A 111 -10.63 -7.57 7.78
#